data_AF-A0A8P4GAN6-F1
#
_entry.id   AF-A0A8P4GAN6-F1
#
_cell.length_a   1.000
_cell.length_b   1.000
_cell.length_c   1.000
_cell.angle_alpha   90.00
_cell.angle_beta   90.00
_cell.angle_gamma   90.00
#
_symmetry.space_group_name_H-M   'P 1'
#
loop_
_entity.id
_entity.type
_entity.pdbx_description
1 polymer ?
#
loop_
_entity_poly.entity_id
_entity_poly.type
_entity_poly.pdbx_seq_one_letter_code
_entity_poly.pdbx_strand_id
1 'polypeptide(L)'
;MSKWLNDGEVLVGQGRGEAVPVSPKPRALPAGSPMPSRGRSQLASPREAVPGSPQAETMGKAKELFVLCDKEGKGFITKRDMQRLQGELPLSPEQLETVFESLDRRSNGFLTPVEFNTGLGEFVGLEDTTELSQDEAEEDMDRMYWAQDPTAVRFVNILMELGADKLFKDQQELCSLWCDLQRDRPELVDALEGVLIHAVSHLQDSIRERDSLEQALRRRESEHDQVIRSIYEEMESQIREEREKRLAQDSIKHKQRGRKLEEELKMREQELESTLIKQKELETKIRQLSCEQANIKEQNQQLRSLNAQLLEQVESSREQLQAALGQLSLLQHDATQEQETRKSNVMKVSRNMQKEKDSLLRQLELLRDMNKRLRDEKDAQQSQKRVSHRHSVLPHLPLNYYLSEDLCTPWARKIYPT
;
A
#
# COMPACT_ATOMS: atom_id res chain seq x y z
N MET A 1 4.97 30.36 -34.81
CA MET A 1 3.97 30.14 -35.87
C MET A 1 3.25 28.85 -35.49
N SER A 2 2.06 28.91 -34.89
CA SER A 2 0.73 28.97 -35.58
C SER A 2 0.38 27.59 -36.17
N LYS A 3 -0.76 26.93 -35.88
CA LYS A 3 -2.09 27.30 -35.32
C LYS A 3 -2.56 26.10 -34.45
N TRP A 4 -3.33 26.13 -33.35
CA TRP A 4 -4.48 26.92 -32.87
C TRP A 4 -5.74 26.90 -33.75
N LEU A 5 -6.65 25.98 -33.41
CA LEU A 5 -8.13 26.01 -33.36
C LEU A 5 -8.53 24.57 -32.92
N ASN A 6 -9.24 24.36 -31.81
CA ASN A 6 -10.71 24.38 -31.67
C ASN A 6 -11.38 23.45 -32.69
N ASP A 7 -12.28 22.53 -32.32
CA ASP A 7 -13.47 22.78 -31.48
C ASP A 7 -13.71 21.73 -30.37
N GLY A 8 -14.70 22.00 -29.52
CA GLY A 8 -15.17 21.05 -28.51
C GLY A 8 -16.70 21.02 -28.46
N GLU A 9 -17.27 19.83 -28.59
CA GLU A 9 -18.67 19.54 -28.27
C GLU A 9 -18.76 18.35 -27.31
N VAL A 10 -19.68 18.45 -26.35
CA VAL A 10 -19.93 17.42 -25.33
C VAL A 10 -21.17 16.63 -25.74
N LEU A 11 -20.98 15.35 -26.08
CA LEU A 11 -22.09 14.40 -26.25
C LEU A 11 -21.91 13.21 -25.31
N VAL A 12 -22.82 13.09 -24.35
CA VAL A 12 -22.83 12.02 -23.33
C VAL A 12 -23.45 10.75 -23.91
N GLY A 13 -22.60 9.88 -24.47
CA GLY A 13 -23.01 8.55 -24.96
C GLY A 13 -23.15 7.52 -23.83
N GLN A 14 -24.33 7.41 -23.23
CA GLN A 14 -24.57 6.52 -22.08
C GLN A 14 -24.79 5.05 -22.50
N GLY A 15 -23.73 4.37 -22.94
CA GLY A 15 -23.76 2.96 -23.36
C GLY A 15 -23.49 1.97 -22.22
N ARG A 16 -24.53 1.25 -21.75
CA ARG A 16 -24.33 0.03 -20.94
C ARG A 16 -23.94 -1.14 -21.85
N GLY A 17 -22.78 -1.74 -21.61
CA GLY A 17 -22.36 -3.00 -22.22
C GLY A 17 -21.46 -3.79 -21.28
N GLU A 18 -21.97 -4.89 -20.73
CA GLU A 18 -21.16 -5.82 -19.92
C GLU A 18 -20.27 -6.66 -20.83
N ALA A 19 -18.95 -6.59 -20.62
CA ALA A 19 -17.97 -7.39 -21.33
C ALA A 19 -17.45 -8.51 -20.42
N VAL A 20 -18.13 -9.66 -20.41
CA VAL A 20 -17.68 -10.86 -19.69
C VAL A 20 -16.66 -11.63 -20.53
N PRO A 21 -15.41 -11.83 -20.08
CA PRO A 21 -14.43 -12.64 -20.81
C PRO A 21 -14.72 -14.13 -20.60
N VAL A 22 -15.16 -14.83 -21.65
CA VAL A 22 -15.37 -16.28 -21.65
C VAL A 22 -14.09 -17.00 -22.08
N SER A 23 -13.63 -17.94 -21.26
CA SER A 23 -12.41 -18.74 -21.52
C SER A 23 -12.54 -19.65 -22.75
N PRO A 24 -11.52 -19.75 -23.62
CA PRO A 24 -11.54 -20.63 -24.78
C PRO A 24 -11.36 -22.11 -24.41
N LYS A 25 -12.00 -23.01 -25.16
CA LYS A 25 -11.89 -24.47 -25.02
C LYS A 25 -11.51 -25.10 -26.37
N PRO A 26 -10.39 -25.85 -26.49
CA PRO A 26 -9.97 -26.44 -27.76
C PRO A 26 -10.86 -27.63 -28.16
N ARG A 27 -10.80 -28.01 -29.45
CA ARG A 27 -11.65 -29.03 -30.10
C ARG A 27 -10.85 -30.31 -30.40
N ALA A 28 -11.52 -31.46 -30.42
CA ALA A 28 -10.92 -32.80 -30.60
C ALA A 28 -10.30 -33.01 -32.00
N LEU A 29 -9.48 -34.06 -32.22
CA LEU A 29 -9.87 -35.42 -32.69
C LEU A 29 -8.60 -36.27 -32.95
N PRO A 30 -8.64 -37.61 -33.23
CA PRO A 30 -9.69 -38.63 -33.04
C PRO A 30 -9.17 -39.99 -32.46
N ALA A 31 -10.05 -41.01 -32.47
CA ALA A 31 -9.79 -42.47 -32.53
C ALA A 31 -9.41 -43.25 -31.24
N GLY A 32 -9.94 -44.49 -31.13
CA GLY A 32 -9.60 -45.47 -30.09
C GLY A 32 -10.79 -46.14 -29.40
N SER A 33 -11.47 -47.08 -30.06
CA SER A 33 -12.51 -47.92 -29.43
C SER A 33 -11.92 -49.15 -28.72
N PRO A 34 -12.46 -49.55 -27.56
CA PRO A 34 -12.46 -50.96 -27.16
C PRO A 34 -13.88 -51.50 -26.91
N MET A 35 -14.18 -52.67 -27.46
CA MET A 35 -15.34 -53.51 -27.09
C MET A 35 -14.94 -54.49 -25.96
N PRO A 36 -15.88 -54.98 -25.15
CA PRO A 36 -15.57 -55.84 -24.01
C PRO A 36 -15.23 -57.29 -24.43
N SER A 37 -14.24 -57.89 -23.78
CA SER A 37 -13.90 -59.32 -23.89
C SER A 37 -14.05 -60.04 -22.54
N ARG A 38 -14.43 -61.32 -22.58
CA ARG A 38 -15.02 -62.05 -21.45
C ARG A 38 -14.34 -63.41 -21.24
N GLY A 39 -13.74 -63.63 -20.06
CA GLY A 39 -13.22 -64.91 -19.57
C GLY A 39 -12.66 -64.72 -18.16
N ARG A 40 -13.19 -65.37 -17.10
CA ARG A 40 -12.96 -66.77 -16.70
C ARG A 40 -11.47 -67.10 -16.53
N SER A 41 -10.98 -67.59 -15.38
CA SER A 41 -11.61 -67.81 -14.06
C SER A 41 -10.52 -67.96 -12.99
N GLN A 42 -10.79 -67.57 -11.74
CA GLN A 42 -10.63 -68.48 -10.59
C GLN A 42 -11.33 -67.99 -9.32
N LEU A 43 -11.50 -68.91 -8.37
CA LEU A 43 -12.38 -68.81 -7.21
C LEU A 43 -11.81 -67.89 -6.13
N ALA A 44 -12.65 -66.97 -5.65
CA ALA A 44 -12.64 -66.53 -4.26
C ALA A 44 -14.09 -66.49 -3.79
N SER A 45 -14.52 -67.49 -3.03
CA SER A 45 -15.84 -67.44 -2.38
C SER A 45 -15.80 -66.40 -1.27
N PRO A 46 -16.84 -65.57 -1.07
CA PRO A 46 -17.18 -65.14 0.26
C PRO A 46 -17.42 -66.42 1.06
N ARG A 47 -16.53 -66.75 2.00
CA ARG A 47 -16.89 -67.71 3.05
C ARG A 47 -17.74 -66.95 4.05
N GLU A 48 -18.88 -67.53 4.39
CA GLU A 48 -19.65 -67.07 5.55
C GLU A 48 -18.76 -67.09 6.78
N ALA A 49 -18.95 -66.12 7.68
CA ALA A 49 -18.15 -66.00 8.89
C ALA A 49 -18.52 -67.15 9.86
N VAL A 50 -17.78 -68.25 9.78
CA VAL A 50 -17.73 -69.25 10.86
C VAL A 50 -17.23 -68.52 12.11
N PRO A 51 -17.92 -68.62 13.27
CA PRO A 51 -17.50 -67.94 14.51
C PRO A 51 -16.18 -68.56 14.99
N GLY A 52 -15.08 -67.88 14.67
CA GLY A 52 -13.74 -68.34 15.00
C GLY A 52 -13.35 -67.92 16.41
N SER A 53 -13.24 -68.89 17.33
CA SER A 53 -12.63 -68.79 18.67
C SER A 53 -13.12 -67.66 19.60
N PRO A 54 -13.56 -67.94 20.84
CA PRO A 54 -14.04 -66.89 21.75
C PRO A 54 -12.99 -65.78 21.99
N GLN A 55 -11.70 -66.10 21.94
CA GLN A 55 -10.56 -65.18 22.03
C GLN A 55 -10.51 -64.11 20.91
N ALA A 56 -10.87 -64.48 19.66
CA ALA A 56 -10.91 -63.51 18.57
C ALA A 56 -12.18 -62.65 18.62
N GLU A 57 -13.30 -63.22 19.05
CA GLU A 57 -14.53 -62.44 19.29
C GLU A 57 -14.38 -61.45 20.46
N THR A 58 -13.70 -61.81 21.55
CA THR A 58 -13.46 -60.88 22.67
C THR A 58 -12.48 -59.77 22.27
N MET A 59 -11.40 -60.08 21.53
CA MET A 59 -10.53 -59.04 20.96
C MET A 59 -11.22 -58.17 19.90
N GLY A 60 -12.24 -58.69 19.19
CA GLY A 60 -13.09 -57.90 18.30
C GLY A 60 -13.93 -56.90 19.09
N LYS A 61 -14.71 -57.40 20.05
CA LYS A 61 -15.58 -56.60 20.93
C LYS A 61 -14.79 -55.57 21.75
N ALA A 62 -13.57 -55.89 22.16
CA ALA A 62 -12.65 -54.96 22.82
C ALA A 62 -12.26 -53.76 21.92
N LYS A 63 -11.97 -54.01 20.63
CA LYS A 63 -11.66 -52.95 19.66
C LYS A 63 -12.88 -52.11 19.30
N GLU A 64 -14.06 -52.72 19.20
CA GLU A 64 -15.32 -51.99 19.01
C GLU A 64 -15.62 -51.07 20.20
N LEU A 65 -15.48 -51.57 21.43
CA LEU A 65 -15.59 -50.75 22.64
C LEU A 65 -14.58 -49.61 22.66
N PHE A 66 -13.32 -49.86 22.30
CA PHE A 66 -12.29 -48.80 22.23
C PHE A 66 -12.70 -47.66 21.28
N VAL A 67 -13.23 -47.99 20.10
CA VAL A 67 -13.73 -46.99 19.11
C VAL A 67 -14.99 -46.27 19.60
N LEU A 68 -15.86 -46.93 20.37
CA LEU A 68 -17.00 -46.28 21.02
C LEU A 68 -16.57 -45.32 22.15
N CYS A 69 -15.42 -45.54 22.78
CA CYS A 69 -14.86 -44.60 23.76
C CYS A 69 -14.23 -43.38 23.07
N ASP A 70 -13.35 -43.63 22.10
CA ASP A 70 -12.57 -42.60 21.41
C ASP A 70 -13.29 -42.06 20.17
N LYS A 71 -14.48 -41.48 20.39
CA LYS A 71 -15.31 -40.82 19.35
C LYS A 71 -14.63 -39.60 18.71
N GLU A 72 -13.45 -39.20 19.19
CA GLU A 72 -12.64 -38.08 18.72
C GLU A 72 -11.37 -38.54 17.96
N GLY A 73 -11.09 -39.85 17.88
CA GLY A 73 -10.02 -40.43 17.06
C GLY A 73 -8.59 -40.13 17.54
N LYS A 74 -8.39 -39.95 18.84
CA LYS A 74 -7.11 -39.58 19.49
C LYS A 74 -6.07 -40.71 19.51
N GLY A 75 -6.52 -41.97 19.45
CA GLY A 75 -5.70 -43.15 19.70
C GLY A 75 -5.49 -43.46 21.19
N PHE A 76 -6.25 -42.82 22.09
CA PHE A 76 -6.21 -43.05 23.53
C PHE A 76 -7.53 -42.63 24.21
N ILE A 77 -7.88 -43.27 25.32
CA ILE A 77 -9.10 -42.98 26.10
C ILE A 77 -8.71 -42.24 27.38
N THR A 78 -9.34 -41.10 27.67
CA THR A 78 -9.18 -40.41 28.97
C THR A 78 -10.24 -40.85 29.99
N LYS A 79 -10.00 -40.57 31.27
CA LYS A 79 -10.97 -40.77 32.36
C LYS A 79 -12.34 -40.11 32.09
N ARG A 80 -12.38 -38.99 31.35
CA ARG A 80 -13.62 -38.33 30.90
C ARG A 80 -14.31 -39.06 29.74
N ASP A 81 -13.54 -39.74 28.90
CA ASP A 81 -14.08 -40.52 27.79
C ASP A 81 -14.71 -41.83 28.30
N MET A 82 -14.15 -42.45 29.35
CA MET A 82 -14.84 -43.52 30.11
C MET A 82 -16.16 -43.04 30.73
N GLN A 83 -16.18 -41.88 31.39
CA GLN A 83 -17.39 -41.33 32.01
C GLN A 83 -18.52 -41.05 30.99
N ARG A 84 -18.21 -40.86 29.69
CA ARG A 84 -19.22 -40.75 28.62
C ARG A 84 -19.96 -42.07 28.33
N LEU A 85 -19.42 -43.24 28.73
CA LEU A 85 -20.08 -44.54 28.57
C LEU A 85 -21.24 -44.79 29.54
N GLN A 86 -21.49 -43.90 30.51
CA GLN A 86 -22.57 -44.02 31.51
C GLN A 86 -23.97 -44.20 30.89
N GLY A 87 -24.17 -43.81 29.62
CA GLY A 87 -25.41 -44.04 28.87
C GLY A 87 -25.41 -45.28 27.94
N GLU A 88 -24.28 -45.95 27.76
CA GLU A 88 -24.09 -47.09 26.84
C GLU A 88 -23.75 -48.40 27.58
N LEU A 89 -23.27 -48.33 28.82
CA LEU A 89 -23.02 -49.47 29.71
C LEU A 89 -23.77 -49.33 31.05
N PRO A 90 -24.27 -50.42 31.65
CA PRO A 90 -25.00 -50.39 32.92
C PRO A 90 -24.05 -50.32 34.14
N LEU A 91 -23.19 -49.29 34.18
CA LEU A 91 -22.21 -49.05 35.23
C LEU A 91 -22.34 -47.63 35.80
N SER A 92 -22.09 -47.48 37.10
CA SER A 92 -22.03 -46.17 37.74
C SER A 92 -20.76 -45.41 37.31
N PRO A 93 -20.72 -44.07 37.40
CA PRO A 93 -19.52 -43.31 37.04
C PRO A 93 -18.33 -43.65 37.96
N GLU A 94 -18.59 -44.01 39.23
CA GLU A 94 -17.57 -44.50 40.18
C GLU A 94 -17.05 -45.91 39.81
N GLN A 95 -17.88 -46.74 39.17
CA GLN A 95 -17.46 -48.05 38.66
C GLN A 95 -16.63 -47.91 37.37
N LEU A 96 -17.02 -47.00 36.47
CA LEU A 96 -16.22 -46.65 35.29
C LEU A 96 -14.86 -46.03 35.70
N GLU A 97 -14.83 -45.27 36.79
CA GLU A 97 -13.64 -44.68 37.39
C GLU A 97 -12.66 -45.75 37.92
N THR A 98 -13.16 -46.75 38.66
CA THR A 98 -12.32 -47.87 39.15
C THR A 98 -11.90 -48.86 38.07
N VAL A 99 -12.69 -49.04 37.00
CA VAL A 99 -12.28 -49.80 35.80
C VAL A 99 -11.23 -49.04 34.98
N PHE A 100 -11.29 -47.71 34.90
CA PHE A 100 -10.23 -46.92 34.28
C PHE A 100 -8.90 -47.08 35.05
N GLU A 101 -8.95 -47.01 36.38
CA GLU A 101 -7.77 -47.09 37.25
C GLU A 101 -7.16 -48.51 37.35
N SER A 102 -7.93 -49.57 37.10
CA SER A 102 -7.39 -50.93 37.01
C SER A 102 -6.76 -51.27 35.66
N LEU A 103 -7.24 -50.65 34.58
CA LEU A 103 -6.65 -50.76 33.24
C LEU A 103 -5.43 -49.85 33.06
N ASP A 104 -5.40 -48.67 33.70
CA ASP A 104 -4.26 -47.73 33.66
C ASP A 104 -3.14 -48.16 34.61
N ARG A 105 -2.52 -49.30 34.29
CA ARG A 105 -1.34 -49.88 34.97
C ARG A 105 -0.13 -48.93 35.01
N ARG A 106 -0.15 -47.81 34.28
CA ARG A 106 0.91 -46.80 34.24
C ARG A 106 0.54 -45.50 34.98
N SER A 107 -0.68 -45.42 35.53
CA SER A 107 -1.28 -44.24 36.18
C SER A 107 -1.03 -42.92 35.41
N ASN A 108 -1.06 -43.00 34.08
CA ASN A 108 -0.68 -41.91 33.18
C ASN A 108 -1.87 -41.01 32.77
N GLY A 109 -3.11 -41.42 33.04
CA GLY A 109 -4.34 -40.71 32.69
C GLY A 109 -4.89 -40.96 31.27
N PHE A 110 -4.29 -41.89 30.51
CA PHE A 110 -4.54 -42.17 29.10
C PHE A 110 -4.39 -43.66 28.76
N LEU A 111 -5.51 -44.39 28.65
CA LEU A 111 -5.50 -45.79 28.21
C LEU A 111 -5.16 -45.88 26.72
N THR A 112 -4.05 -46.54 26.38
CA THR A 112 -3.72 -46.88 24.99
C THR A 112 -4.50 -48.12 24.51
N PRO A 113 -4.60 -48.37 23.20
CA PRO A 113 -5.30 -49.54 22.67
C PRO A 113 -4.66 -50.86 23.12
N VAL A 114 -3.35 -50.87 23.41
CA VAL A 114 -2.65 -52.07 23.88
C VAL A 114 -3.02 -52.36 25.33
N GLU A 115 -2.96 -51.37 26.22
CA GLU A 115 -3.32 -51.52 27.64
C GLU A 115 -4.79 -51.93 27.79
N PHE A 116 -5.70 -51.33 27.02
CA PHE A 116 -7.12 -51.70 27.02
C PHE A 116 -7.35 -53.15 26.57
N ASN A 117 -6.76 -53.58 25.45
CA ASN A 117 -6.93 -54.95 24.93
C ASN A 117 -6.24 -56.00 25.83
N THR A 118 -5.07 -55.71 26.39
CA THR A 118 -4.36 -56.63 27.30
C THR A 118 -5.11 -56.76 28.62
N GLY A 119 -5.48 -55.64 29.27
CA GLY A 119 -6.17 -55.67 30.56
C GLY A 119 -7.56 -56.33 30.47
N LEU A 120 -8.29 -56.11 29.38
CA LEU A 120 -9.57 -56.80 29.14
C LEU A 120 -9.38 -58.29 28.80
N GLY A 121 -8.27 -58.66 28.15
CA GLY A 121 -7.91 -60.05 27.88
C GLY A 121 -7.58 -60.84 29.15
N GLU A 122 -6.78 -60.26 30.05
CA GLU A 122 -6.47 -60.82 31.37
C GLU A 122 -7.74 -60.99 32.22
N PHE A 123 -8.63 -59.99 32.24
CA PHE A 123 -9.88 -60.04 32.99
C PHE A 123 -10.90 -61.06 32.45
N VAL A 124 -10.68 -61.58 31.24
CA VAL A 124 -11.47 -62.67 30.61
C VAL A 124 -10.87 -64.06 30.87
N GLY A 125 -9.70 -64.14 31.53
CA GLY A 125 -9.15 -65.37 32.09
C GLY A 125 -8.48 -66.30 31.08
N LEU A 126 -7.35 -65.87 30.52
CA LEU A 126 -6.53 -66.67 29.61
C LEU A 126 -5.08 -66.79 30.12
N GLU A 127 -4.77 -67.88 30.80
CA GLU A 127 -3.39 -68.27 31.15
C GLU A 127 -2.84 -69.21 30.06
N ASP A 128 -1.73 -68.83 29.41
CA ASP A 128 -0.98 -69.69 28.49
C ASP A 128 0.07 -70.52 29.28
N THR A 129 -0.12 -71.84 29.35
CA THR A 129 0.81 -72.75 30.06
C THR A 129 1.98 -73.18 29.16
N THR A 130 3.19 -72.74 29.51
CA THR A 130 4.43 -73.10 28.80
C THR A 130 5.19 -74.23 29.50
N GLU A 131 4.90 -75.47 29.14
CA GLU A 131 5.64 -76.67 29.62
C GLU A 131 6.21 -77.48 28.43
N LEU A 132 7.50 -77.33 28.12
CA LEU A 132 8.28 -78.24 27.27
C LEU A 132 9.79 -78.12 27.55
N SER A 133 10.37 -79.07 28.28
CA SER A 133 11.80 -79.46 28.20
C SER A 133 12.17 -80.50 29.28
N GLN A 134 12.11 -81.81 28.98
CA GLN A 134 12.64 -82.83 29.90
C GLN A 134 13.14 -84.16 29.27
N ASP A 135 12.99 -84.37 27.96
CA ASP A 135 13.21 -85.68 27.33
C ASP A 135 14.69 -86.02 27.00
N GLU A 136 15.60 -85.05 26.92
CA GLU A 136 16.99 -85.26 26.40
C GLU A 136 17.92 -86.08 27.32
N ALA A 137 17.43 -86.62 28.44
CA ALA A 137 18.27 -87.23 29.48
C ALA A 137 18.32 -88.77 29.48
N GLU A 138 17.39 -89.47 28.83
CA GLU A 138 17.29 -90.94 28.94
C GLU A 138 17.95 -91.72 27.77
N GLU A 139 18.09 -91.12 26.59
CA GLU A 139 18.60 -91.82 25.38
C GLU A 139 20.06 -92.32 25.49
N ASP A 140 20.92 -91.65 26.26
CA ASP A 140 22.36 -91.94 26.25
C ASP A 140 22.74 -93.18 27.10
N MET A 141 21.81 -93.70 27.93
CA MET A 141 22.08 -94.87 28.76
C MET A 141 21.98 -96.20 27.98
N ASP A 142 21.04 -96.31 27.03
CA ASP A 142 20.81 -97.56 26.29
C ASP A 142 21.82 -97.79 25.15
N ARG A 143 22.38 -96.69 24.62
CA ARG A 143 23.50 -96.69 23.64
C ARG A 143 24.69 -97.56 24.07
N MET A 144 24.92 -97.68 25.38
CA MET A 144 26.08 -98.36 25.96
C MET A 144 25.94 -99.89 26.04
N TYR A 145 24.72 -100.43 25.95
CA TYR A 145 24.48 -101.87 26.23
C TYR A 145 24.75 -102.78 25.02
N TRP A 146 24.44 -102.31 23.81
CA TRP A 146 24.50 -103.10 22.57
C TRP A 146 25.89 -103.15 21.90
N ALA A 147 26.82 -102.28 22.30
CA ALA A 147 28.16 -102.15 21.72
C ALA A 147 29.10 -103.37 21.99
N GLN A 148 28.60 -104.42 22.65
CA GLN A 148 29.35 -105.65 22.94
C GLN A 148 29.11 -106.77 21.92
N ASP A 149 28.12 -106.66 21.03
CA ASP A 149 27.94 -107.60 19.91
C ASP A 149 28.84 -107.22 18.72
N PRO A 150 29.77 -108.09 18.27
CA PRO A 150 30.59 -107.85 17.09
C PRO A 150 29.76 -107.60 15.80
N THR A 151 28.52 -108.10 15.75
CA THR A 151 27.61 -107.93 14.61
C THR A 151 27.09 -106.50 14.53
N ALA A 152 26.53 -105.99 15.63
CA ALA A 152 26.12 -104.59 15.76
C ALA A 152 27.28 -103.61 15.48
N VAL A 153 28.48 -103.89 15.99
CA VAL A 153 29.68 -103.05 15.73
C VAL A 153 30.05 -103.03 14.23
N ARG A 154 29.96 -104.16 13.52
CA ARG A 154 30.15 -104.19 12.06
C ARG A 154 29.09 -103.38 11.32
N PHE A 155 27.83 -103.47 11.73
CA PHE A 155 26.74 -102.71 11.11
C PHE A 155 26.89 -101.19 11.31
N VAL A 156 27.23 -100.75 12.52
CA VAL A 156 27.52 -99.33 12.81
C VAL A 156 28.70 -98.81 11.98
N ASN A 157 29.74 -99.62 11.79
CA ASN A 157 30.83 -99.25 10.88
C ASN A 157 30.37 -99.13 9.43
N ILE A 158 29.52 -100.03 8.92
CA ILE A 158 28.94 -99.94 7.56
C ILE A 158 28.09 -98.66 7.42
N LEU A 159 27.24 -98.34 8.39
CA LEU A 159 26.47 -97.08 8.39
C LEU A 159 27.38 -95.84 8.41
N MET A 160 28.50 -95.88 9.14
CA MET A 160 29.47 -94.79 9.20
C MET A 160 30.27 -94.65 7.88
N GLU A 161 30.71 -95.76 7.28
CA GLU A 161 31.41 -95.77 5.99
C GLU A 161 30.51 -95.30 4.83
N LEU A 162 29.21 -95.55 4.91
CA LEU A 162 28.22 -95.03 3.96
C LEU A 162 27.79 -93.57 4.25
N GLY A 163 28.16 -92.98 5.39
CA GLY A 163 27.69 -91.65 5.79
C GLY A 163 26.19 -91.59 6.10
N ALA A 164 25.66 -92.69 6.63
CA ALA A 164 24.25 -92.88 7.01
C ALA A 164 23.97 -92.59 8.49
N ASP A 165 25.03 -92.41 9.29
CA ASP A 165 25.07 -92.13 10.74
C ASP A 165 24.26 -90.91 11.20
N LYS A 166 23.84 -90.05 10.26
CA LYS A 166 23.01 -88.85 10.49
C LYS A 166 21.77 -88.79 9.58
N LEU A 167 21.54 -89.82 8.76
CA LEU A 167 20.41 -89.88 7.82
C LEU A 167 19.23 -90.69 8.37
N PHE A 168 19.52 -91.77 9.10
CA PHE A 168 18.52 -92.54 9.83
C PHE A 168 18.46 -92.09 11.29
N LYS A 169 17.26 -91.94 11.84
CA LYS A 169 17.05 -91.66 13.27
C LYS A 169 17.01 -92.96 14.06
N ASP A 170 16.22 -93.91 13.57
CA ASP A 170 15.84 -95.15 14.25
C ASP A 170 16.92 -96.24 14.06
N GLN A 171 18.18 -95.85 14.28
CA GLN A 171 19.35 -96.69 14.03
C GLN A 171 19.33 -97.97 14.88
N GLN A 172 18.72 -97.93 16.07
CA GLN A 172 18.56 -99.08 16.95
C GLN A 172 17.64 -100.17 16.36
N GLU A 173 16.59 -99.79 15.63
CA GLU A 173 15.71 -100.74 14.92
C GLU A 173 16.42 -101.37 13.71
N LEU A 174 17.25 -100.59 13.01
CA LEU A 174 18.07 -101.10 11.92
C LEU A 174 19.18 -102.04 12.43
N CYS A 175 19.79 -101.72 13.58
CA CYS A 175 20.76 -102.59 14.27
C CYS A 175 20.13 -103.93 14.67
N SER A 176 18.95 -103.93 15.30
CA SER A 176 18.28 -105.16 15.72
C SER A 176 17.85 -106.01 14.52
N LEU A 177 17.26 -105.39 13.48
CA LEU A 177 16.94 -106.06 12.22
C LEU A 177 18.17 -106.71 11.58
N TRP A 178 19.33 -106.03 11.56
CA TRP A 178 20.56 -106.58 11.01
C TRP A 178 21.07 -107.79 11.81
N CYS A 179 21.03 -107.72 13.14
CA CYS A 179 21.49 -108.81 14.01
C CYS A 179 20.55 -110.03 13.96
N ASP A 180 19.23 -109.81 13.90
CA ASP A 180 18.24 -110.86 13.70
C ASP A 180 18.39 -111.51 12.31
N LEU A 181 18.57 -110.71 11.25
CA LEU A 181 18.76 -111.21 9.89
C LEU A 181 20.06 -112.03 9.77
N GLN A 182 21.15 -111.56 10.37
CA GLN A 182 22.44 -112.27 10.40
C GLN A 182 22.36 -113.63 11.10
N ARG A 183 21.50 -113.74 12.13
CA ARG A 183 21.26 -114.99 12.88
C ARG A 183 20.34 -115.96 12.12
N ASP A 184 19.25 -115.45 11.57
CA ASP A 184 18.14 -116.31 11.08
C ASP A 184 18.19 -116.57 9.57
N ARG A 185 18.77 -115.67 8.75
CA ARG A 185 18.98 -115.81 7.29
C ARG A 185 20.18 -114.99 6.80
N PRO A 186 21.43 -115.47 7.00
CA PRO A 186 22.63 -114.73 6.61
C PRO A 186 22.70 -114.39 5.11
N GLU A 187 22.05 -115.16 4.23
CA GLU A 187 22.04 -114.95 2.78
C GLU A 187 21.26 -113.70 2.34
N LEU A 188 20.50 -113.08 3.26
CA LEU A 188 19.75 -111.84 3.00
C LEU A 188 20.49 -110.58 3.49
N VAL A 189 21.60 -110.73 4.22
CA VAL A 189 22.38 -109.60 4.74
C VAL A 189 23.00 -108.79 3.59
N ASP A 190 23.62 -109.45 2.61
CA ASP A 190 24.15 -108.82 1.39
C ASP A 190 23.07 -108.04 0.62
N ALA A 191 21.82 -108.53 0.63
CA ALA A 191 20.68 -107.88 -0.02
C ALA A 191 20.20 -106.64 0.76
N LEU A 192 20.21 -106.70 2.10
CA LEU A 192 19.94 -105.55 2.97
C LEU A 192 21.04 -104.48 2.82
N GLU A 193 22.31 -104.88 2.75
CA GLU A 193 23.44 -103.98 2.49
C GLU A 193 23.30 -103.27 1.14
N GLY A 194 22.98 -104.02 0.07
CA GLY A 194 22.72 -103.44 -1.26
C GLY A 194 21.55 -102.44 -1.28
N VAL A 195 20.47 -102.71 -0.53
CA VAL A 195 19.34 -101.78 -0.36
C VAL A 195 19.75 -100.55 0.45
N LEU A 196 20.55 -100.69 1.50
CA LEU A 196 21.05 -99.58 2.31
C LEU A 196 22.00 -98.67 1.50
N ILE A 197 22.95 -99.24 0.76
CA ILE A 197 23.84 -98.49 -0.16
C ILE A 197 23.02 -97.65 -1.16
N HIS A 198 22.00 -98.28 -1.77
CA HIS A 198 21.13 -97.62 -2.75
C HIS A 198 20.23 -96.55 -2.11
N ALA A 199 19.66 -96.80 -0.93
CA ALA A 199 18.84 -95.83 -0.21
C ALA A 199 19.67 -94.62 0.27
N VAL A 200 20.87 -94.86 0.79
CA VAL A 200 21.77 -93.81 1.29
C VAL A 200 22.31 -92.95 0.15
N SER A 201 22.72 -93.54 -0.98
CA SER A 201 23.15 -92.76 -2.16
C SER A 201 22.00 -91.90 -2.72
N HIS A 202 20.79 -92.44 -2.86
CA HIS A 202 19.62 -91.66 -3.27
C HIS A 202 19.25 -90.54 -2.28
N LEU A 203 19.38 -90.77 -0.97
CA LEU A 203 19.18 -89.73 0.05
C LEU A 203 20.26 -88.63 -0.06
N GLN A 204 21.53 -89.00 -0.21
CA GLN A 204 22.64 -88.06 -0.36
C GLN A 204 22.50 -87.21 -1.63
N ASP A 205 22.15 -87.81 -2.77
CA ASP A 205 21.92 -87.05 -4.00
C ASP A 205 20.67 -86.17 -3.91
N SER A 206 19.58 -86.62 -3.27
CA SER A 206 18.40 -85.78 -2.99
C SER A 206 18.75 -84.57 -2.10
N ILE A 207 19.63 -84.74 -1.11
CA ILE A 207 20.14 -83.66 -0.26
C ILE A 207 20.99 -82.68 -1.08
N ARG A 208 21.87 -83.19 -1.95
CA ARG A 208 22.72 -82.35 -2.82
C ARG A 208 21.91 -81.57 -3.85
N GLU A 209 20.84 -82.16 -4.39
CA GLU A 209 19.88 -81.46 -5.25
C GLU A 209 19.12 -80.38 -4.49
N ARG A 210 18.59 -80.69 -3.28
CA ARG A 210 17.96 -79.70 -2.39
C ARG A 210 18.89 -78.52 -2.12
N ASP A 211 20.13 -78.78 -1.71
CA ASP A 211 21.08 -77.73 -1.34
C ASP A 211 21.50 -76.89 -2.56
N SER A 212 21.61 -77.51 -3.74
CA SER A 212 21.83 -76.81 -5.01
C SER A 212 20.66 -75.88 -5.36
N LEU A 213 19.42 -76.36 -5.22
CA LEU A 213 18.19 -75.58 -5.43
C LEU A 213 18.03 -74.46 -4.40
N GLU A 214 18.35 -74.70 -3.13
CA GLU A 214 18.33 -73.67 -2.08
C GLU A 214 19.36 -72.58 -2.36
N GLN A 215 20.58 -72.94 -2.75
CA GLN A 215 21.57 -71.94 -3.17
C GLN A 215 21.15 -71.20 -4.46
N ALA A 216 20.44 -71.85 -5.38
CA ALA A 216 19.90 -71.19 -6.57
C ALA A 216 18.79 -70.19 -6.20
N LEU A 217 17.89 -70.53 -5.27
CA LEU A 217 16.89 -69.63 -4.71
C LEU A 217 17.56 -68.44 -4.01
N ARG A 218 18.49 -68.68 -3.08
CA ARG A 218 19.22 -67.61 -2.36
C ARG A 218 19.97 -66.66 -3.30
N ARG A 219 20.56 -67.17 -4.39
CA ARG A 219 21.15 -66.34 -5.45
C ARG A 219 20.07 -65.48 -6.12
N ARG A 220 18.96 -66.07 -6.55
CA ARG A 220 17.83 -65.33 -7.14
C ARG A 220 17.25 -64.30 -6.19
N GLU A 221 17.07 -64.59 -4.91
CA GLU A 221 16.62 -63.62 -3.90
C GLU A 221 17.59 -62.42 -3.84
N SER A 222 18.90 -62.68 -3.74
CA SER A 222 19.91 -61.60 -3.74
C SER A 222 19.98 -60.79 -5.04
N GLU A 223 19.70 -61.40 -6.20
CA GLU A 223 19.59 -60.72 -7.49
C GLU A 223 18.35 -59.81 -7.53
N HIS A 224 17.17 -60.31 -7.11
CA HIS A 224 15.94 -59.52 -7.06
C HIS A 224 16.09 -58.35 -6.08
N ASP A 225 16.61 -58.58 -4.88
CA ASP A 225 16.89 -57.51 -3.92
C ASP A 225 17.83 -56.45 -4.51
N GLN A 226 18.87 -56.85 -5.23
CA GLN A 226 19.81 -55.90 -5.83
C GLN A 226 19.16 -55.07 -6.94
N VAL A 227 18.30 -55.67 -7.76
CA VAL A 227 17.49 -54.95 -8.77
C VAL A 227 16.49 -54.00 -8.10
N ILE A 228 15.85 -54.44 -7.01
CA ILE A 228 14.92 -53.62 -6.23
C ILE A 228 15.65 -52.40 -5.64
N ARG A 229 16.84 -52.61 -5.03
CA ARG A 229 17.69 -51.51 -4.52
C ARG A 229 18.06 -50.52 -5.63
N SER A 230 18.54 -50.99 -6.78
CA SER A 230 18.91 -50.09 -7.88
C SER A 230 17.72 -49.28 -8.41
N ILE A 231 16.53 -49.87 -8.49
CA ILE A 231 15.30 -49.13 -8.89
C ILE A 231 14.95 -48.04 -7.87
N TYR A 232 15.09 -48.30 -6.57
CA TYR A 232 14.89 -47.28 -5.53
C TYR A 232 15.96 -46.18 -5.61
N GLU A 233 17.24 -46.53 -5.77
CA GLU A 233 18.36 -45.58 -5.90
C GLU A 233 18.23 -44.68 -7.14
N GLU A 234 17.84 -45.25 -8.29
CA GLU A 234 17.55 -44.51 -9.52
C GLU A 234 16.36 -43.56 -9.34
N MET A 235 15.25 -44.04 -8.76
CA MET A 235 14.07 -43.22 -8.48
C MET A 235 14.40 -42.08 -7.51
N GLU A 236 15.20 -42.33 -6.48
CA GLU A 236 15.68 -41.27 -5.59
C GLU A 236 16.58 -40.26 -6.29
N SER A 237 17.46 -40.70 -7.20
CA SER A 237 18.27 -39.77 -8.01
C SER A 237 17.39 -38.88 -8.87
N GLN A 238 16.44 -39.45 -9.61
CA GLN A 238 15.49 -38.70 -10.44
C GLN A 238 14.68 -37.70 -9.59
N ILE A 239 14.24 -38.10 -8.39
CA ILE A 239 13.52 -37.23 -7.45
C ILE A 239 14.43 -36.09 -6.93
N ARG A 240 15.70 -36.35 -6.62
CA ARG A 240 16.67 -35.32 -6.23
C ARG A 240 16.91 -34.34 -7.38
N GLU A 241 17.24 -34.84 -8.56
CA GLU A 241 17.48 -34.05 -9.75
C GLU A 241 16.30 -33.16 -10.15
N GLU A 242 15.07 -33.69 -10.17
CA GLU A 242 13.88 -32.91 -10.52
C GLU A 242 13.54 -31.86 -9.46
N ARG A 243 13.85 -32.11 -8.18
CA ARG A 243 13.77 -31.07 -7.13
C ARG A 243 14.80 -29.98 -7.36
N GLU A 244 16.05 -30.33 -7.64
CA GLU A 244 17.14 -29.37 -7.89
C GLU A 244 16.90 -28.54 -9.17
N LYS A 245 16.48 -29.17 -10.28
CA LYS A 245 16.11 -28.48 -11.53
C LYS A 245 14.98 -27.46 -11.28
N ARG A 246 13.96 -27.82 -10.49
CA ARG A 246 12.86 -26.90 -10.11
C ARG A 246 13.38 -25.73 -9.26
N LEU A 247 14.16 -26.01 -8.21
CA LEU A 247 14.75 -24.98 -7.35
C LEU A 247 15.67 -24.03 -8.14
N ALA A 248 16.46 -24.55 -9.07
CA ALA A 248 17.29 -23.75 -9.97
C ALA A 248 16.43 -22.89 -10.93
N GLN A 249 15.40 -23.48 -11.55
CA GLN A 249 14.50 -22.76 -12.45
C GLN A 249 13.75 -21.65 -11.71
N ASP A 250 13.28 -21.89 -10.49
CA ASP A 250 12.59 -20.90 -9.67
C ASP A 250 13.56 -19.83 -9.15
N SER A 251 14.79 -20.19 -8.75
CA SER A 251 15.85 -19.20 -8.45
C SER A 251 16.11 -18.27 -9.64
N ILE A 252 16.13 -18.81 -10.86
CA ILE A 252 16.27 -18.03 -12.10
C ILE A 252 15.04 -17.12 -12.31
N LYS A 253 13.81 -17.63 -12.19
CA LYS A 253 12.58 -16.82 -12.30
C LYS A 253 12.54 -15.70 -11.25
N HIS A 254 12.92 -15.97 -10.00
CA HIS A 254 12.98 -14.98 -8.94
C HIS A 254 14.05 -13.92 -9.22
N LYS A 255 15.25 -14.30 -9.67
CA LYS A 255 16.31 -13.34 -10.08
C LYS A 255 15.89 -12.50 -11.30
N GLN A 256 15.14 -13.07 -12.25
CA GLN A 256 14.57 -12.33 -13.38
C GLN A 256 13.47 -11.35 -12.95
N ARG A 257 12.57 -11.75 -12.05
CA ARG A 257 11.56 -10.85 -11.45
C ARG A 257 12.21 -9.72 -10.66
N GLY A 258 13.24 -10.03 -9.87
CA GLY A 258 14.03 -9.04 -9.12
C GLY A 258 14.61 -7.96 -10.04
N ARG A 259 15.33 -8.34 -11.10
CA ARG A 259 15.88 -7.37 -12.06
C ARG A 259 14.82 -6.52 -12.74
N LYS A 260 13.67 -7.09 -13.11
CA LYS A 260 12.56 -6.29 -13.69
C LYS A 260 12.01 -5.26 -12.71
N LEU A 261 11.86 -5.62 -11.43
CA LEU A 261 11.42 -4.68 -10.39
C LEU A 261 12.49 -3.61 -10.09
N GLU A 262 13.77 -3.95 -10.18
CA GLU A 262 14.91 -3.04 -10.05
C GLU A 262 15.00 -2.06 -11.25
N GLU A 263 14.77 -2.56 -12.47
CA GLU A 263 14.63 -1.76 -13.70
C GLU A 263 13.42 -0.81 -13.63
N GLU A 264 12.25 -1.30 -13.23
CA GLU A 264 11.03 -0.49 -13.04
C GLU A 264 11.21 0.56 -11.93
N LEU A 265 11.82 0.21 -10.80
CA LEU A 265 12.10 1.13 -9.69
C LEU A 265 13.06 2.23 -10.13
N LYS A 266 14.15 1.88 -10.84
CA LYS A 266 15.11 2.85 -11.38
C LYS A 266 14.49 3.82 -12.38
N MET A 267 13.57 3.34 -13.24
CA MET A 267 12.80 4.22 -14.13
C MET A 267 11.90 5.18 -13.34
N ARG A 268 11.26 4.71 -12.26
CA ARG A 268 10.43 5.54 -11.38
C ARG A 268 11.23 6.57 -10.59
N GLU A 269 12.44 6.21 -10.13
CA GLU A 269 13.36 7.17 -9.51
C GLU A 269 13.75 8.29 -10.47
N GLN A 270 14.01 7.98 -11.75
CA GLN A 270 14.30 8.98 -12.79
C GLN A 270 13.08 9.85 -13.12
N GLU A 271 11.86 9.29 -13.13
CA GLU A 271 10.61 10.05 -13.27
C GLU A 271 10.37 11.00 -12.08
N LEU A 272 10.67 10.55 -10.86
CA LEU A 272 10.60 11.34 -9.63
C LEU A 272 11.66 12.45 -9.59
N GLU A 273 12.90 12.18 -9.98
CA GLU A 273 13.94 13.21 -10.08
C GLU A 273 13.59 14.25 -11.15
N SER A 274 13.11 13.81 -12.33
CA SER A 274 12.66 14.69 -13.41
C SER A 274 11.50 15.61 -12.97
N THR A 275 10.54 15.10 -12.19
CA THR A 275 9.43 15.91 -11.67
C THR A 275 9.86 16.83 -10.53
N LEU A 276 10.77 16.40 -9.66
CA LEU A 276 11.33 17.20 -8.57
C LEU A 276 12.22 18.35 -9.08
N ILE A 277 12.95 18.17 -10.18
CA ILE A 277 13.66 19.25 -10.87
C ILE A 277 12.66 20.28 -11.44
N LYS A 278 11.62 19.83 -12.13
CA LYS A 278 10.56 20.70 -12.67
C LYS A 278 9.82 21.46 -11.56
N GLN A 279 9.59 20.84 -10.40
CA GLN A 279 9.03 21.52 -9.24
C GLN A 279 9.95 22.64 -8.76
N LYS A 280 11.25 22.38 -8.56
CA LYS A 280 12.23 23.41 -8.16
C LYS A 280 12.29 24.58 -9.16
N GLU A 281 12.23 24.30 -10.45
CA GLU A 281 12.12 25.34 -11.48
C GLU A 281 10.83 26.18 -11.34
N LEU A 282 9.68 25.54 -11.14
CA LEU A 282 8.41 26.25 -10.98
C LEU A 282 8.39 27.09 -9.69
N GLU A 283 8.93 26.57 -8.58
CA GLU A 283 9.08 27.33 -7.34
C GLU A 283 10.00 28.54 -7.51
N THR A 284 11.13 28.42 -8.24
CA THR A 284 12.01 29.57 -8.49
C THR A 284 11.33 30.62 -9.37
N LYS A 285 10.58 30.21 -10.39
CA LYS A 285 9.75 31.12 -11.22
C LYS A 285 8.65 31.82 -10.38
N ILE A 286 7.99 31.10 -9.47
CA ILE A 286 6.99 31.67 -8.54
C ILE A 286 7.64 32.69 -7.58
N ARG A 287 8.83 32.39 -7.04
CA ARG A 287 9.59 33.33 -6.19
C ARG A 287 9.96 34.61 -6.97
N GLN A 288 10.49 34.46 -8.18
CA GLN A 288 10.83 35.59 -9.08
C GLN A 288 9.60 36.49 -9.36
N LEU A 289 8.50 35.90 -9.86
CA LEU A 289 7.26 36.63 -10.14
C LEU A 289 6.66 37.29 -8.88
N SER A 290 6.86 36.70 -7.69
CA SER A 290 6.42 37.30 -6.42
C SER A 290 7.25 38.53 -6.05
N CYS A 291 8.56 38.49 -6.25
CA CYS A 291 9.44 39.65 -6.08
C CYS A 291 9.13 40.76 -7.11
N GLU A 292 8.93 40.41 -8.38
CA GLU A 292 8.52 41.35 -9.42
C GLU A 292 7.17 42.00 -9.08
N GLN A 293 6.19 41.22 -8.65
CA GLN A 293 4.89 41.74 -8.22
C GLN A 293 5.00 42.66 -6.99
N ALA A 294 5.90 42.37 -6.05
CA ALA A 294 6.17 43.25 -4.90
C ALA A 294 6.77 44.58 -5.35
N ASN A 295 7.80 44.56 -6.21
CA ASN A 295 8.43 45.76 -6.76
C ASN A 295 7.42 46.62 -7.55
N ILE A 296 6.58 45.98 -8.38
CA ILE A 296 5.53 46.67 -9.14
C ILE A 296 4.46 47.28 -8.22
N LYS A 297 4.09 46.61 -7.11
CA LYS A 297 3.19 47.18 -6.09
C LYS A 297 3.80 48.40 -5.42
N GLU A 298 5.08 48.35 -5.05
CA GLU A 298 5.79 49.48 -4.44
C GLU A 298 5.85 50.68 -5.41
N GLN A 299 6.28 50.46 -6.66
CA GLN A 299 6.29 51.49 -7.70
C GLN A 299 4.90 52.10 -7.94
N ASN A 300 3.83 51.29 -7.94
CA ASN A 300 2.47 51.80 -8.01
C ASN A 300 2.06 52.62 -6.78
N GLN A 301 2.55 52.28 -5.58
CA GLN A 301 2.30 53.05 -4.37
C GLN A 301 3.05 54.39 -4.39
N GLN A 302 4.32 54.41 -4.83
CA GLN A 302 5.12 55.62 -5.05
C GLN A 302 4.47 56.54 -6.09
N LEU A 303 4.02 55.99 -7.23
CA LEU A 303 3.30 56.76 -8.25
C LEU A 303 1.95 57.31 -7.73
N ARG A 304 1.24 56.57 -6.87
CA ARG A 304 -0.01 57.06 -6.25
C ARG A 304 0.23 58.19 -5.26
N SER A 305 1.27 58.10 -4.42
CA SER A 305 1.59 59.19 -3.49
C SER A 305 2.08 60.44 -4.23
N LEU A 306 2.88 60.30 -5.30
CA LEU A 306 3.28 61.42 -6.14
C LEU A 306 2.08 62.06 -6.86
N ASN A 307 1.16 61.27 -7.42
CA ASN A 307 -0.07 61.81 -8.02
C ASN A 307 -0.95 62.54 -7.00
N ALA A 308 -1.06 62.03 -5.76
CA ALA A 308 -1.79 62.73 -4.69
C ALA A 308 -1.14 64.07 -4.33
N GLN A 309 0.19 64.13 -4.19
CA GLN A 309 0.94 65.36 -3.94
C GLN A 309 0.80 66.37 -5.09
N LEU A 310 0.79 65.91 -6.35
CA LEU A 310 0.59 66.78 -7.51
C LEU A 310 -0.85 67.31 -7.59
N LEU A 311 -1.86 66.50 -7.21
CA LEU A 311 -3.25 66.96 -7.08
C LEU A 311 -3.38 68.02 -5.97
N GLU A 312 -2.78 67.79 -4.80
CA GLU A 312 -2.75 68.75 -3.68
C GLU A 312 -2.06 70.08 -4.07
N GLN A 313 -0.99 70.02 -4.87
CA GLN A 313 -0.33 71.21 -5.44
C GLN A 313 -1.21 71.94 -6.48
N VAL A 314 -1.95 71.20 -7.32
CA VAL A 314 -2.90 71.78 -8.27
C VAL A 314 -4.10 72.41 -7.55
N GLU A 315 -4.63 71.77 -6.51
CA GLU A 315 -5.75 72.27 -5.72
C GLU A 315 -5.35 73.50 -4.90
N SER A 316 -4.21 73.47 -4.21
CA SER A 316 -3.72 74.64 -3.46
C SER A 316 -3.34 75.82 -4.36
N SER A 317 -2.76 75.59 -5.55
CA SER A 317 -2.52 76.67 -6.51
C SER A 317 -3.82 77.21 -7.15
N ARG A 318 -4.82 76.35 -7.38
CA ARG A 318 -6.18 76.76 -7.78
C ARG A 318 -6.84 77.63 -6.71
N GLU A 319 -6.68 77.30 -5.43
CA GLU A 319 -7.24 78.07 -4.31
C GLU A 319 -6.51 79.41 -4.11
N GLN A 320 -5.18 79.43 -4.22
CA GLN A 320 -4.40 80.67 -4.22
C GLN A 320 -4.82 81.60 -5.37
N LEU A 321 -5.01 81.05 -6.58
CA LEU A 321 -5.49 81.80 -7.73
C LEU A 321 -6.94 82.28 -7.56
N GLN A 322 -7.83 81.47 -6.97
CA GLN A 322 -9.20 81.85 -6.66
C GLN A 322 -9.24 82.96 -5.59
N ALA A 323 -8.36 82.91 -4.58
CA ALA A 323 -8.23 83.96 -3.57
C ALA A 323 -7.67 85.27 -4.18
N ALA A 324 -6.66 85.19 -5.06
CA ALA A 324 -6.12 86.34 -5.78
C ALA A 324 -7.17 86.99 -6.70
N LEU A 325 -7.97 86.20 -7.42
CA LEU A 325 -9.12 86.70 -8.20
C LEU A 325 -10.18 87.36 -7.32
N GLY A 326 -10.41 86.83 -6.11
CA GLY A 326 -11.28 87.46 -5.11
C GLY A 326 -10.74 88.80 -4.60
N GLN A 327 -9.44 88.91 -4.35
CA GLN A 327 -8.79 90.17 -3.98
C GLN A 327 -8.85 91.20 -5.13
N LEU A 328 -8.63 90.75 -6.37
CA LEU A 328 -8.74 91.62 -7.55
C LEU A 328 -10.18 92.11 -7.78
N SER A 329 -11.20 91.29 -7.54
CA SER A 329 -12.61 91.72 -7.69
C SER A 329 -13.04 92.69 -6.58
N LEU A 330 -12.54 92.52 -5.35
CA LEU A 330 -12.69 93.50 -4.27
C LEU A 330 -12.00 94.84 -4.62
N LEU A 331 -10.71 94.81 -5.01
CA LEU A 331 -9.99 96.02 -5.43
C LEU A 331 -10.62 96.69 -6.65
N GLN A 332 -11.20 95.94 -7.58
CA GLN A 332 -11.97 96.48 -8.69
C GLN A 332 -13.27 97.14 -8.20
N HIS A 333 -13.98 96.52 -7.26
CA HIS A 333 -15.18 97.12 -6.66
C HIS A 333 -14.83 98.43 -5.94
N ASP A 334 -13.84 98.41 -5.05
CA ASP A 334 -13.34 99.58 -4.32
C ASP A 334 -12.90 100.69 -5.29
N ALA A 335 -12.16 100.37 -6.35
CA ALA A 335 -11.75 101.34 -7.37
C ALA A 335 -12.95 101.93 -8.14
N THR A 336 -13.99 101.14 -8.43
CA THR A 336 -15.23 101.67 -9.02
C THR A 336 -16.01 102.55 -8.05
N GLN A 337 -16.11 102.16 -6.78
CA GLN A 337 -16.78 102.94 -5.73
C GLN A 337 -16.02 104.24 -5.44
N GLU A 338 -14.69 104.21 -5.41
CA GLU A 338 -13.87 105.41 -5.29
C GLU A 338 -14.05 106.32 -6.52
N GLN A 339 -14.10 105.75 -7.73
CA GLN A 339 -14.35 106.53 -8.94
C GLN A 339 -15.78 107.12 -8.98
N GLU A 340 -16.79 106.44 -8.44
CA GLU A 340 -18.15 106.99 -8.30
C GLU A 340 -18.26 108.06 -7.22
N THR A 341 -17.61 107.87 -6.06
CA THR A 341 -17.55 108.89 -5.01
C THR A 341 -16.73 110.10 -5.43
N ARG A 342 -15.61 109.92 -6.16
CA ARG A 342 -14.86 110.99 -6.85
C ARG A 342 -15.75 111.74 -7.84
N LYS A 343 -16.45 111.05 -8.76
CA LYS A 343 -17.43 111.66 -9.69
C LYS A 343 -18.52 112.45 -8.93
N SER A 344 -19.08 111.86 -7.88
CA SER A 344 -20.12 112.48 -7.03
C SER A 344 -19.59 113.73 -6.33
N ASN A 345 -18.37 113.68 -5.80
CA ASN A 345 -17.73 114.81 -5.12
C ASN A 345 -17.33 115.92 -6.10
N VAL A 346 -16.79 115.59 -7.27
CA VAL A 346 -16.59 116.56 -8.38
C VAL A 346 -17.92 117.20 -8.79
N MET A 347 -19.01 116.43 -8.91
CA MET A 347 -20.33 116.98 -9.21
C MET A 347 -20.88 117.88 -8.08
N LYS A 348 -20.63 117.57 -6.80
CA LYS A 348 -20.96 118.46 -5.67
C LYS A 348 -20.15 119.75 -5.71
N VAL A 349 -18.83 119.66 -5.91
CA VAL A 349 -17.93 120.82 -6.01
C VAL A 349 -18.30 121.70 -7.19
N SER A 350 -18.53 121.13 -8.38
CA SER A 350 -18.97 121.87 -9.57
C SER A 350 -20.34 122.54 -9.38
N ARG A 351 -21.30 121.88 -8.71
CA ARG A 351 -22.59 122.50 -8.34
C ARG A 351 -22.41 123.66 -7.37
N ASN A 352 -21.53 123.52 -6.38
CA ASN A 352 -21.26 124.59 -5.41
C ASN A 352 -20.49 125.76 -6.06
N MET A 353 -19.47 125.48 -6.87
CA MET A 353 -18.75 126.47 -7.66
C MET A 353 -19.66 127.20 -8.66
N GLN A 354 -20.65 126.51 -9.26
CA GLN A 354 -21.67 127.16 -10.09
C GLN A 354 -22.61 128.04 -9.25
N LYS A 355 -23.03 127.63 -8.05
CA LYS A 355 -23.78 128.50 -7.11
C LYS A 355 -22.99 129.74 -6.71
N GLU A 356 -21.69 129.59 -6.41
CA GLU A 356 -20.80 130.71 -6.10
C GLU A 356 -20.63 131.63 -7.30
N LYS A 357 -20.38 131.09 -8.49
CA LYS A 357 -20.37 131.87 -9.75
C LYS A 357 -21.68 132.61 -9.97
N ASP A 358 -22.84 131.99 -9.73
CA ASP A 358 -24.14 132.64 -9.89
C ASP A 358 -24.43 133.64 -8.76
N SER A 359 -23.80 133.49 -7.58
CA SER A 359 -23.79 134.48 -6.50
C SER A 359 -22.95 135.69 -6.89
N LEU A 360 -21.71 135.47 -7.34
CA LEU A 360 -20.79 136.50 -7.84
C LEU A 360 -21.32 137.21 -9.10
N LEU A 361 -22.01 136.50 -9.99
CA LEU A 361 -22.71 137.11 -11.13
C LEU A 361 -23.84 138.03 -10.64
N ARG A 362 -24.65 137.61 -9.67
CA ARG A 362 -25.68 138.49 -9.07
C ARG A 362 -25.06 139.68 -8.32
N GLN A 363 -23.90 139.53 -7.68
CA GLN A 363 -23.16 140.65 -7.10
C GLN A 363 -22.61 141.60 -8.18
N LEU A 364 -22.04 141.07 -9.27
CA LEU A 364 -21.63 141.86 -10.43
C LEU A 364 -22.80 142.54 -11.13
N GLU A 365 -23.97 141.91 -11.14
CA GLU A 365 -25.19 142.46 -11.71
C GLU A 365 -25.76 143.57 -10.83
N LEU A 366 -25.79 143.39 -9.51
CA LEU A 366 -26.04 144.45 -8.52
C LEU A 366 -25.04 145.61 -8.66
N LEU A 367 -23.75 145.33 -8.86
CA LEU A 367 -22.72 146.36 -9.07
C LEU A 367 -22.88 147.08 -10.42
N ARG A 368 -23.33 146.39 -11.47
CA ARG A 368 -23.70 146.99 -12.77
C ARG A 368 -24.95 147.86 -12.62
N ASP A 369 -25.96 147.38 -11.92
CA ASP A 369 -27.22 148.09 -11.70
C ASP A 369 -27.02 149.30 -10.78
N MET A 370 -26.10 149.22 -9.81
CA MET A 370 -25.65 150.35 -8.99
C MET A 370 -24.83 151.34 -9.82
N ASN A 371 -23.90 150.89 -10.67
CA ASN A 371 -23.20 151.76 -11.62
C ASN A 371 -24.15 152.41 -12.63
N LYS A 372 -25.22 151.71 -13.02
CA LYS A 372 -26.26 152.22 -13.90
C LYS A 372 -27.10 153.27 -13.19
N ARG A 373 -27.60 153.01 -11.97
CA ARG A 373 -28.30 153.99 -11.14
C ARG A 373 -27.45 155.23 -10.86
N LEU A 374 -26.15 155.07 -10.59
CA LEU A 374 -25.20 156.19 -10.43
C LEU A 374 -24.91 156.96 -11.75
N ARG A 375 -25.21 156.38 -12.92
CA ARG A 375 -25.23 157.10 -14.21
C ARG A 375 -26.59 157.77 -14.44
N ASP A 376 -27.68 157.03 -14.25
CA ASP A 376 -29.06 157.52 -14.40
C ASP A 376 -29.32 158.73 -13.46
N GLU A 377 -28.81 158.72 -12.22
CA GLU A 377 -28.82 159.85 -11.28
C GLU A 377 -27.95 161.02 -11.74
N LYS A 378 -26.80 160.74 -12.35
CA LYS A 378 -25.88 161.77 -12.87
C LYS A 378 -26.48 162.48 -14.09
N ASP A 379 -27.12 161.72 -14.97
CA ASP A 379 -27.80 162.22 -16.17
C ASP A 379 -29.11 162.94 -15.78
N ALA A 380 -29.83 162.44 -14.77
CA ALA A 380 -30.96 163.15 -14.15
C ALA A 380 -30.53 164.51 -13.55
N GLN A 381 -29.39 164.59 -12.86
CA GLN A 381 -28.86 165.86 -12.34
C GLN A 381 -28.38 166.82 -13.44
N GLN A 382 -27.96 166.33 -14.61
CA GLN A 382 -27.62 167.19 -15.76
C GLN A 382 -28.85 167.76 -16.48
N SER A 383 -29.95 167.01 -16.56
CA SER A 383 -31.15 167.44 -17.31
C SER A 383 -31.92 168.63 -16.72
N GLN A 384 -31.62 169.06 -15.48
CA GLN A 384 -32.40 170.09 -14.76
C GLN A 384 -31.77 171.50 -14.72
N LYS A 385 -30.62 171.76 -15.38
CA LYS A 385 -29.94 173.08 -15.32
C LYS A 385 -29.35 173.58 -16.65
N ARG A 386 -30.13 174.46 -17.31
CA ARG A 386 -29.72 175.45 -18.36
C ARG A 386 -29.31 174.81 -19.70
N VAL A 387 -29.72 175.28 -20.88
CA VAL A 387 -30.16 176.59 -21.40
C VAL A 387 -29.05 177.67 -21.42
N SER A 388 -28.47 177.81 -22.61
CA SER A 388 -27.76 178.98 -23.15
C SER A 388 -26.22 178.99 -23.13
N HIS A 389 -25.69 179.47 -24.27
CA HIS A 389 -24.31 179.84 -24.62
C HIS A 389 -23.30 178.74 -25.06
N ARG A 390 -22.36 179.19 -25.89
CA ARG A 390 -21.43 178.42 -26.75
C ARG A 390 -19.98 178.54 -26.22
N HIS A 391 -19.08 177.64 -26.61
CA HIS A 391 -17.79 177.92 -27.31
C HIS A 391 -16.74 176.78 -27.25
N SER A 392 -16.40 176.22 -28.43
CA SER A 392 -15.06 175.89 -29.00
C SER A 392 -13.91 175.12 -28.26
N VAL A 393 -13.13 174.40 -29.08
CA VAL A 393 -11.71 173.95 -28.97
C VAL A 393 -11.42 172.47 -28.57
N LEU A 394 -10.29 171.95 -29.10
CA LEU A 394 -9.67 170.60 -29.06
C LEU A 394 -8.55 170.52 -27.95
N PRO A 395 -7.55 169.59 -27.91
CA PRO A 395 -7.39 168.18 -28.36
C PRO A 395 -6.72 167.20 -27.30
N HIS A 396 -6.41 165.95 -27.71
CA HIS A 396 -5.32 165.01 -27.25
C HIS A 396 -5.41 164.14 -25.95
N LEU A 397 -5.16 162.81 -26.11
CA LEU A 397 -4.05 161.93 -25.61
C LEU A 397 -3.18 162.33 -24.37
N PRO A 398 -2.41 161.45 -23.64
CA PRO A 398 -2.06 160.01 -23.87
C PRO A 398 -1.85 159.05 -22.62
N LEU A 399 -1.39 157.78 -22.84
CA LEU A 399 -0.40 156.92 -22.07
C LEU A 399 -0.58 156.60 -20.53
N ASN A 400 0.05 155.60 -19.82
CA ASN A 400 0.75 154.29 -20.10
C ASN A 400 1.14 153.51 -18.78
N TYR A 401 1.83 152.35 -18.91
CA TYR A 401 2.62 151.51 -17.96
C TYR A 401 1.85 150.41 -17.14
N TYR A 402 2.25 149.13 -16.97
CA TYR A 402 3.54 148.42 -16.60
C TYR A 402 3.82 148.45 -15.06
N LEU A 403 4.33 147.45 -14.31
CA LEU A 403 5.04 146.12 -14.45
C LEU A 403 4.58 145.16 -13.26
N SER A 404 5.05 143.93 -12.91
CA SER A 404 6.08 142.95 -13.37
C SER A 404 5.87 141.50 -12.79
N GLU A 405 6.67 140.53 -13.29
CA GLU A 405 7.51 139.44 -12.65
C GLU A 405 7.25 138.96 -11.17
N ASP A 406 7.58 137.75 -10.66
CA ASP A 406 8.32 136.52 -11.09
C ASP A 406 8.16 135.34 -10.05
N LEU A 407 8.75 134.11 -10.01
CA LEU A 407 9.60 133.22 -10.85
C LEU A 407 9.52 131.72 -10.34
N CYS A 408 10.12 130.78 -11.09
CA CYS A 408 10.81 129.52 -10.70
C CYS A 408 10.08 128.18 -10.36
N THR A 409 10.87 127.09 -10.39
CA THR A 409 10.54 125.63 -10.41
C THR A 409 11.61 124.81 -9.62
N PRO A 410 11.90 123.49 -9.79
CA PRO A 410 11.13 122.27 -10.18
C PRO A 410 11.36 121.07 -9.19
N TRP A 411 10.90 119.83 -9.48
CA TRP A 411 11.67 118.55 -9.36
C TRP A 411 10.88 117.29 -9.81
N ALA A 412 11.54 116.13 -9.95
CA ALA A 412 10.97 114.88 -10.50
C ALA A 412 11.63 113.59 -9.95
N ARG A 413 10.97 112.42 -10.07
CA ARG A 413 11.61 111.08 -9.99
C ARG A 413 10.79 109.95 -10.61
N LYS A 414 11.48 108.94 -11.18
CA LYS A 414 10.96 107.60 -11.54
C LYS A 414 11.37 106.59 -10.45
N ILE A 415 10.55 105.57 -10.15
CA ILE A 415 10.99 104.21 -9.73
C ILE A 415 10.00 103.14 -10.22
N TYR A 416 10.54 102.10 -10.86
CA TYR A 416 10.14 100.67 -10.86
C TYR A 416 11.42 99.92 -10.38
N PRO A 417 11.42 98.62 -9.99
CA PRO A 417 10.35 97.62 -10.10
C PRO A 417 9.97 97.07 -8.68
N THR A 418 9.34 95.90 -8.45
CA THR A 418 9.68 94.52 -8.88
C THR A 418 8.40 93.71 -9.03
#